data_AF-A0AA35U207-F1
#
_entry.id   AF-A0AA35U207-F1
#
_cell.length_a   1.000
_cell.length_b   1.000
_cell.length_c   1.000
_cell.angle_alpha   90.00
_cell.angle_beta   90.00
_cell.angle_gamma   90.00
#
_symmetry.space_group_name_H-M   'P 1'
#
loop_
_entity.id
_entity.type
_entity.pdbx_description
1 polymer ?
#
loop_
_entity_poly.entity_id
_entity_poly.type
_entity_poly.pdbx_seq_one_letter_code
_entity_poly.pdbx_strand_id
1 'polypeptide(L)'
;MGLPFSFAHFFGLATEHGPAIAEMYRQNFKPSKYLSEPKVNVALQVLCAETEEDAKRIGASRNLSRVRSVQGIREGVPPIEEALAYEYSPQEWAYLSQMKQSYIDGTPEQVRDKIEALADTYATNDLGIVTICYDFADRVRSYDWWRMCLGWRHHRHGDGGFEMVDEATRVIKELDVVVITQDVPEHGLISGDVGTVVHCYKDDEAYEVEVVAANGHTVALLTLHSSSVRLKQGWEISHVREHGPVLEGARENRELADAYATNDLGIVTICYDFADRVRSYELVADVFGMDKQDD
;
A
#
# COMPACT_ATOMS: atom_id res chain seq x y z
N MET A 1 4.67 -0.54 -25.67
CA MET A 1 4.90 0.52 -24.65
C MET A 1 6.04 0.06 -23.75
N GLY A 2 6.82 0.96 -23.14
CA GLY A 2 8.02 0.61 -22.36
C GLY A 2 7.93 0.95 -20.87
N LEU A 3 6.72 0.88 -20.31
CA LEU A 3 6.40 1.15 -18.90
C LEU A 3 5.90 -0.16 -18.23
N PRO A 4 5.95 -0.28 -16.90
CA PRO A 4 5.39 -1.44 -16.21
C PRO A 4 3.87 -1.52 -16.41
N PHE A 5 3.31 -2.73 -16.34
CA PHE A 5 1.88 -2.98 -16.46
C PHE A 5 1.36 -3.62 -15.17
N SER A 6 0.22 -3.13 -14.68
CA SER A 6 -0.48 -3.71 -13.52
C SER A 6 -1.93 -4.03 -13.90
N PHE A 7 -2.43 -5.17 -13.44
CA PHE A 7 -3.81 -5.61 -13.64
C PHE A 7 -4.48 -5.98 -12.32
N ALA A 8 -5.69 -5.49 -12.07
CA ALA A 8 -6.47 -5.82 -10.87
C ALA A 8 -7.45 -6.99 -11.14
N HIS A 9 -7.06 -8.22 -10.82
CA HIS A 9 -7.84 -9.45 -10.98
C HIS A 9 -8.90 -9.64 -9.88
N PHE A 10 -9.69 -8.60 -9.66
CA PHE A 10 -10.88 -8.58 -8.81
C PHE A 10 -11.78 -7.39 -9.16
N PHE A 11 -11.36 -6.55 -10.11
CA PHE A 11 -12.04 -5.33 -10.47
C PHE A 11 -12.95 -5.54 -11.68
N GLY A 12 -14.25 -5.61 -11.41
CA GLY A 12 -15.28 -5.74 -12.44
C GLY A 12 -15.51 -7.18 -12.90
N LEU A 13 -16.29 -7.33 -13.99
CA LEU A 13 -16.79 -8.63 -14.46
C LEU A 13 -15.93 -9.26 -15.57
N ALA A 14 -14.87 -8.57 -16.01
CA ALA A 14 -14.04 -8.95 -17.16
C ALA A 14 -12.68 -9.54 -16.74
N THR A 15 -12.57 -10.06 -15.51
CA THR A 15 -11.32 -10.59 -14.95
C THR A 15 -10.78 -11.79 -15.75
N GLU A 16 -11.65 -12.52 -16.44
CA GLU A 16 -11.30 -13.62 -17.35
C GLU A 16 -10.40 -13.19 -18.52
N HIS A 17 -10.43 -11.92 -18.92
CA HIS A 17 -9.58 -11.39 -20.00
C HIS A 17 -8.19 -10.96 -19.52
N GLY A 18 -7.98 -10.86 -18.20
CA GLY A 18 -6.74 -10.37 -17.61
C GLY A 18 -5.47 -11.07 -18.13
N PRO A 19 -5.42 -12.41 -18.19
CA PRO A 19 -4.24 -13.12 -18.68
C PRO A 19 -3.90 -12.77 -20.14
N ALA A 20 -4.92 -12.68 -21.00
CA ALA A 20 -4.74 -12.31 -22.40
C ALA A 20 -4.25 -10.85 -22.55
N ILE A 21 -4.70 -9.94 -21.69
CA ILE A 21 -4.25 -8.54 -21.67
C ILE A 21 -2.78 -8.46 -21.22
N ALA A 22 -2.41 -9.17 -20.15
CA ALA A 22 -1.02 -9.23 -19.66
C ALA A 22 -0.08 -9.80 -20.73
N GLU A 23 -0.54 -10.83 -21.44
CA GLU A 23 0.22 -11.43 -22.53
C GLU A 23 0.38 -10.48 -23.73
N MET A 24 -0.70 -9.79 -24.11
CA MET A 24 -0.64 -8.76 -25.15
C MET A 24 0.35 -7.65 -24.78
N TYR A 25 0.41 -7.24 -23.51
CA TYR A 25 1.42 -6.29 -23.03
C TYR A 25 2.83 -6.82 -23.24
N ARG A 26 3.13 -8.07 -22.83
CA ARG A 26 4.45 -8.70 -23.01
C ARG A 26 4.86 -8.74 -24.48
N GLN A 27 3.96 -9.17 -25.36
CA GLN A 27 4.23 -9.28 -26.80
C GLN A 27 4.47 -7.92 -27.48
N ASN A 28 3.87 -6.85 -26.97
CA ASN A 28 3.98 -5.51 -27.54
C ASN A 28 4.91 -4.58 -26.75
N PHE A 29 5.65 -5.12 -25.78
CA PHE A 29 6.60 -4.36 -24.99
C PHE A 29 7.73 -3.85 -25.89
N LYS A 30 8.15 -2.59 -25.66
CA LYS A 30 9.30 -2.00 -26.32
C LYS A 30 10.21 -1.44 -25.23
N PRO A 31 11.48 -1.87 -25.14
CA PRO A 31 12.42 -1.33 -24.17
C PRO A 31 12.43 0.20 -24.19
N SER A 32 12.55 0.80 -23.01
CA SER A 32 12.63 2.24 -22.82
C SER A 32 13.82 2.59 -21.93
N LYS A 33 14.01 3.89 -21.69
CA LYS A 33 15.00 4.37 -20.71
C LYS A 33 14.73 3.93 -19.26
N TYR A 34 13.52 3.42 -18.96
CA TYR A 34 13.12 2.98 -17.62
C TYR A 34 13.16 1.47 -17.43
N LEU A 35 12.89 0.70 -18.49
CA LEU A 35 12.79 -0.76 -18.43
C LEU A 35 13.36 -1.41 -19.70
N SER A 36 14.27 -2.36 -19.50
CA SER A 36 14.83 -3.19 -20.57
C SER A 36 13.96 -4.40 -20.92
N GLU A 37 13.07 -4.82 -20.03
CA GLU A 37 12.20 -5.99 -20.15
C GLU A 37 10.78 -5.70 -19.63
N PRO A 38 9.74 -6.43 -20.07
CA PRO A 38 8.39 -6.24 -19.58
C PRO A 38 8.27 -6.60 -18.09
N LYS A 39 7.54 -5.79 -17.33
CA LYS A 39 7.19 -6.07 -15.92
C LYS A 39 5.67 -6.08 -15.77
N VAL A 40 5.15 -7.15 -15.17
CA VAL A 40 3.71 -7.38 -15.00
C VAL A 40 3.44 -7.63 -13.53
N ASN A 41 2.66 -6.75 -12.92
CA ASN A 41 2.09 -6.92 -11.58
C ASN A 41 0.61 -7.33 -11.70
N VAL A 42 0.13 -8.21 -10.81
CA VAL A 42 -1.29 -8.58 -10.76
C VAL A 42 -1.83 -8.48 -9.34
N ALA A 43 -2.79 -7.59 -9.11
CA ALA A 43 -3.44 -7.46 -7.81
C ALA A 43 -4.63 -8.44 -7.67
N LEU A 44 -4.71 -9.17 -6.55
CA LEU A 44 -5.69 -10.22 -6.26
C LEU A 44 -6.50 -9.88 -5.01
N GLN A 45 -7.80 -10.17 -5.01
CA GLN A 45 -8.63 -10.10 -3.81
C GLN A 45 -8.51 -11.40 -3.02
N VAL A 46 -7.90 -11.34 -1.84
CA VAL A 46 -7.69 -12.51 -0.97
C VAL A 46 -8.37 -12.30 0.37
N LEU A 47 -8.88 -13.38 0.95
CA LEU A 47 -9.32 -13.44 2.34
C LEU A 47 -9.06 -14.84 2.89
N CYS A 48 -8.08 -14.93 3.77
CA CYS A 48 -7.69 -16.16 4.42
C CYS A 48 -8.28 -16.22 5.83
N ALA A 49 -8.77 -17.39 6.23
CA ALA A 49 -9.16 -17.65 7.61
C ALA A 49 -8.80 -19.08 7.98
N GLU A 50 -8.90 -19.44 9.26
CA GLU A 50 -8.64 -20.79 9.73
C GLU A 50 -9.56 -21.82 9.08
N THR A 51 -10.83 -21.44 8.84
CA THR A 51 -11.86 -22.29 8.23
C THR A 51 -12.47 -21.63 7.00
N GLU A 52 -13.03 -22.45 6.10
CA GLU A 52 -13.76 -21.95 4.94
C GLU A 52 -15.03 -21.18 5.37
N GLU A 53 -15.68 -21.63 6.45
CA GLU A 53 -16.82 -20.98 7.07
C GLU A 53 -16.48 -19.57 7.56
N ASP A 54 -15.34 -19.40 8.24
CA ASP A 54 -14.89 -18.09 8.69
C ASP A 54 -14.53 -17.17 7.54
N ALA A 55 -13.86 -17.68 6.50
CA ALA A 55 -13.57 -16.89 5.31
C ALA A 55 -14.86 -16.39 4.64
N LYS A 56 -15.89 -17.25 4.54
CA LYS A 56 -17.21 -16.84 4.03
C LYS A 56 -17.91 -15.83 4.94
N ARG A 57 -17.86 -16.05 6.26
CA ARG A 57 -18.46 -15.17 7.27
C ARG A 57 -17.86 -13.77 7.19
N ILE A 58 -16.54 -13.67 7.20
CA ILE A 58 -15.80 -12.40 7.13
C ILE A 58 -16.03 -11.72 5.77
N GLY A 59 -15.95 -12.50 4.68
CA GLY A 59 -16.15 -12.01 3.32
C GLY A 59 -17.56 -11.50 3.02
N ALA A 60 -18.56 -11.82 3.86
CA ALA A 60 -19.92 -11.30 3.73
C ALA A 60 -19.96 -9.77 3.76
N SER A 61 -19.15 -9.13 4.61
CA SER A 61 -19.04 -7.67 4.73
C SER A 61 -18.68 -7.00 3.39
N ARG A 62 -17.63 -7.49 2.73
CA ARG A 62 -17.21 -7.07 1.38
C ARG A 62 -18.29 -7.30 0.34
N ASN A 63 -18.98 -8.43 0.40
CA ASN A 63 -20.03 -8.76 -0.56
C ASN A 63 -21.19 -7.76 -0.48
N LEU A 64 -21.67 -7.44 0.73
CA LEU A 64 -22.71 -6.42 0.89
C LEU A 64 -22.23 -5.04 0.45
N SER A 65 -21.00 -4.66 0.79
CA SER A 65 -20.39 -3.42 0.29
C SER A 65 -20.40 -3.32 -1.23
N ARG A 66 -20.10 -4.43 -1.91
CA ARG A 66 -20.04 -4.48 -3.37
C ARG A 66 -21.43 -4.32 -3.99
N VAL A 67 -22.46 -4.94 -3.40
CA VAL A 67 -23.86 -4.76 -3.80
C VAL A 67 -24.30 -3.31 -3.61
N ARG A 68 -24.02 -2.72 -2.45
CA ARG A 68 -24.30 -1.30 -2.16
C ARG A 68 -23.64 -0.37 -3.16
N SER A 69 -22.38 -0.63 -3.48
CA SER A 69 -21.60 0.18 -4.42
C SER A 69 -22.23 0.24 -5.82
N VAL A 70 -22.74 -0.89 -6.35
CA VAL A 70 -23.41 -0.88 -7.66
C VAL A 70 -24.80 -0.25 -7.63
N GLN A 71 -25.42 -0.16 -6.46
CA GLN A 71 -26.65 0.59 -6.22
C GLN A 71 -26.40 2.09 -5.98
N GLY A 72 -25.14 2.53 -5.97
CA GLY A 72 -24.76 3.93 -5.73
C GLY A 72 -24.65 4.31 -4.25
N ILE A 73 -24.81 3.36 -3.34
CA ILE A 73 -24.67 3.56 -1.89
C ILE A 73 -23.18 3.51 -1.54
N ARG A 74 -22.68 4.55 -0.86
CA ARG A 74 -21.26 4.73 -0.52
C ARG A 74 -21.05 4.83 1.00
N GLU A 75 -21.34 3.74 1.70
CA GLU A 75 -21.32 3.67 3.18
C GLU A 75 -20.26 2.67 3.73
N GLY A 76 -19.14 2.53 3.03
CA GLY A 76 -18.06 1.59 3.41
C GLY A 76 -18.44 0.10 3.36
N VAL A 77 -17.67 -0.75 4.05
CA VAL A 77 -17.75 -2.23 4.09
C VAL A 77 -18.53 -2.86 5.28
N PRO A 78 -19.86 -2.89 5.36
CA PRO A 78 -20.64 -3.02 6.61
C PRO A 78 -20.25 -4.14 7.60
N PRO A 79 -20.59 -3.99 8.90
CA PRO A 79 -20.40 -5.02 9.92
C PRO A 79 -20.85 -6.40 9.45
N ILE A 80 -20.15 -7.44 9.90
CA ILE A 80 -20.43 -8.82 9.47
C ILE A 80 -21.87 -9.21 9.82
N GLU A 81 -22.35 -8.81 10.99
CA GLU A 81 -23.70 -9.08 11.49
C GLU A 81 -24.75 -8.48 10.56
N GLU A 82 -24.52 -7.25 10.09
CA GLU A 82 -25.37 -6.56 9.14
C GLU A 82 -25.36 -7.26 7.77
N ALA A 83 -24.16 -7.66 7.30
CA ALA A 83 -24.00 -8.35 6.04
C ALA A 83 -24.62 -9.76 6.02
N LEU A 84 -24.63 -10.45 7.17
CA LEU A 84 -25.26 -11.77 7.33
C LEU A 84 -26.78 -11.67 7.49
N ALA A 85 -27.29 -10.58 8.05
CA ALA A 85 -28.72 -10.31 8.17
C ALA A 85 -29.36 -9.79 6.87
N TYR A 86 -28.55 -9.37 5.90
CA TYR A 86 -29.04 -8.82 4.63
C TYR A 86 -29.63 -9.90 3.71
N GLU A 87 -30.88 -9.69 3.30
CA GLU A 87 -31.56 -10.56 2.34
C GLU A 87 -31.29 -10.08 0.91
N TYR A 88 -30.42 -10.81 0.20
CA TYR A 88 -30.14 -10.53 -1.20
C TYR A 88 -31.30 -10.98 -2.11
N SER A 89 -31.70 -10.10 -3.02
CA SER A 89 -32.55 -10.43 -4.16
C SER A 89 -31.84 -11.40 -5.12
N PRO A 90 -32.59 -12.12 -5.99
CA PRO A 90 -32.00 -13.01 -6.99
C PRO A 90 -30.96 -12.33 -7.91
N GLN A 91 -31.18 -11.05 -8.23
CA GLN A 91 -30.29 -10.25 -9.07
C GLN A 91 -28.98 -9.93 -8.36
N GLU A 92 -29.04 -9.56 -7.08
CA GLU A 92 -27.85 -9.32 -6.26
C GLU A 92 -27.05 -10.61 -6.06
N TRP A 93 -27.73 -11.74 -5.85
CA TRP A 93 -27.08 -13.05 -5.78
C TRP A 93 -26.36 -13.42 -7.08
N ALA A 94 -26.98 -13.19 -8.24
CA ALA A 94 -26.35 -13.46 -9.53
C ALA A 94 -25.10 -12.59 -9.72
N TYR A 95 -25.21 -11.30 -9.41
CA TYR A 95 -24.08 -10.37 -9.47
C TYR A 95 -22.93 -10.79 -8.53
N LEU A 96 -23.23 -11.12 -7.28
CA LEU A 96 -22.24 -11.59 -6.32
C LEU A 96 -21.58 -12.89 -6.75
N SER A 97 -22.35 -13.83 -7.30
CA SER A 97 -21.83 -15.11 -7.77
C SER A 97 -20.79 -14.91 -8.88
N GLN A 98 -21.03 -13.94 -9.78
CA GLN A 98 -20.07 -13.59 -10.82
C GLN A 98 -18.81 -12.93 -10.24
N MET A 99 -18.96 -11.96 -9.34
CA MET A 99 -17.82 -11.29 -8.69
C MET A 99 -16.95 -12.29 -7.90
N LYS A 100 -17.58 -13.20 -7.16
CA LYS A 100 -16.91 -14.22 -6.32
C LYS A 100 -15.99 -15.16 -7.10
N GLN A 101 -16.16 -15.29 -8.42
CA GLN A 101 -15.24 -16.09 -9.25
C GLN A 101 -13.83 -15.51 -9.27
N SER A 102 -13.68 -14.21 -9.01
CA SER A 102 -12.38 -13.52 -8.94
C SER A 102 -11.83 -13.37 -7.51
N TYR A 103 -12.54 -13.88 -6.50
CA TYR A 103 -12.11 -13.78 -5.10
C TYR A 103 -11.43 -15.05 -4.63
N ILE A 104 -10.38 -14.88 -3.85
CA ILE A 104 -9.61 -15.95 -3.23
C ILE A 104 -9.94 -15.95 -1.73
N ASP A 105 -11.14 -16.43 -1.41
CA ASP A 105 -11.55 -16.66 -0.02
C ASP A 105 -11.36 -18.14 0.35
N GLY A 106 -10.79 -18.43 1.51
CA GLY A 106 -10.69 -19.81 2.00
C GLY A 106 -9.70 -20.04 3.14
N THR A 107 -9.41 -21.32 3.34
CA THR A 107 -8.36 -21.81 4.25
C THR A 107 -6.95 -21.48 3.71
N PRO A 108 -5.92 -21.53 4.55
CA PRO A 108 -4.56 -21.20 4.14
C PRO A 108 -4.06 -22.00 2.93
N GLU A 109 -4.37 -23.30 2.88
CA GLU A 109 -4.03 -24.18 1.76
C GLU A 109 -4.79 -23.83 0.48
N GLN A 110 -6.10 -23.58 0.59
CA GLN A 110 -6.93 -23.19 -0.56
C GLN A 110 -6.49 -21.85 -1.16
N VAL A 111 -6.08 -20.91 -0.30
CA VAL A 111 -5.58 -19.59 -0.72
C VAL A 111 -4.26 -19.74 -1.46
N ARG A 112 -3.30 -20.52 -0.91
CA ARG A 112 -2.02 -20.81 -1.57
C ARG A 112 -2.23 -21.37 -2.97
N ASP A 113 -2.97 -22.46 -3.08
CA ASP A 113 -3.13 -23.18 -4.35
C ASP A 113 -3.75 -22.29 -5.44
N LYS A 114 -4.69 -21.41 -5.06
CA LYS A 114 -5.32 -20.45 -5.98
C LYS A 114 -4.37 -19.32 -6.39
N ILE A 115 -3.56 -18.80 -5.46
CA ILE A 115 -2.56 -17.77 -5.76
C ILE A 115 -1.51 -18.33 -6.72
N GLU A 116 -0.98 -19.53 -6.47
CA GLU A 116 -0.01 -20.18 -7.36
C GLU A 116 -0.60 -20.43 -8.75
N ALA A 117 -1.84 -20.93 -8.83
CA ALA A 117 -2.51 -21.11 -10.11
C ALA A 117 -2.67 -19.80 -10.91
N LEU A 118 -2.94 -18.68 -10.22
CA LEU A 118 -3.04 -17.37 -10.86
C LEU A 118 -1.66 -16.81 -11.24
N ALA A 119 -0.63 -16.99 -10.41
CA ALA A 119 0.73 -16.64 -10.74
C ALA A 119 1.18 -17.31 -12.05
N ASP A 120 0.91 -18.60 -12.18
CA ASP A 120 1.19 -19.39 -13.39
C ASP A 120 0.37 -18.88 -14.58
N THR A 121 -0.93 -18.64 -14.38
CA THR A 121 -1.84 -18.16 -15.43
C THR A 121 -1.41 -16.80 -15.99
N TYR A 122 -0.95 -15.90 -15.12
CA TYR A 122 -0.45 -14.58 -15.52
C TYR A 122 1.03 -14.59 -15.90
N ALA A 123 1.74 -15.70 -15.70
CA ALA A 123 3.19 -15.81 -15.84
C ALA A 123 3.92 -14.68 -15.11
N THR A 124 3.55 -14.43 -13.85
CA THR A 124 4.22 -13.47 -12.97
C THR A 124 4.17 -13.91 -11.51
N ASN A 125 5.24 -13.63 -10.79
CA ASN A 125 5.31 -13.79 -9.34
C ASN A 125 5.19 -12.43 -8.62
N ASP A 126 5.09 -11.33 -9.37
CA ASP A 126 4.83 -9.99 -8.86
C ASP A 126 3.32 -9.82 -8.70
N LEU A 127 2.83 -10.08 -7.49
CA LEU A 127 1.41 -10.16 -7.17
C LEU A 127 1.07 -9.13 -6.10
N GLY A 128 0.05 -8.31 -6.30
CA GLY A 128 -0.50 -7.49 -5.24
C GLY A 128 -1.61 -8.22 -4.47
N ILE A 129 -1.70 -8.09 -3.15
CA ILE A 129 -2.83 -8.67 -2.40
C ILE A 129 -3.69 -7.61 -1.74
N VAL A 130 -5.00 -7.78 -1.91
CA VAL A 130 -6.05 -6.90 -1.45
C VAL A 130 -6.99 -7.67 -0.54
N THR A 131 -7.05 -7.29 0.73
CA THR A 131 -7.99 -7.87 1.70
C THR A 131 -9.01 -6.81 2.08
N ILE A 132 -10.28 -7.06 1.74
CA ILE A 132 -11.41 -6.17 2.05
C ILE A 132 -12.35 -6.93 2.97
N CYS A 133 -12.52 -6.44 4.18
CA CYS A 133 -13.51 -6.89 5.15
C CYS A 133 -13.80 -5.75 6.14
N TYR A 134 -14.87 -5.89 6.94
CA TYR A 134 -15.24 -4.90 7.94
C TYR A 134 -14.16 -4.77 9.02
N ASP A 135 -13.95 -5.86 9.77
CA ASP A 135 -13.14 -5.82 10.97
C ASP A 135 -11.66 -5.84 10.64
N PHE A 136 -10.97 -4.90 11.26
CA PHE A 136 -9.54 -4.75 11.09
C PHE A 136 -8.74 -5.99 11.55
N ALA A 137 -9.08 -6.58 12.69
CA ALA A 137 -8.39 -7.76 13.22
C ALA A 137 -8.64 -9.03 12.37
N ASP A 138 -9.77 -9.12 11.67
CA ASP A 138 -10.00 -10.18 10.68
C ASP A 138 -9.10 -10.03 9.46
N ARG A 139 -8.93 -8.79 8.99
CA ARG A 139 -8.03 -8.46 7.88
C ARG A 139 -6.59 -8.85 8.21
N VAL A 140 -6.19 -8.54 9.42
CA VAL A 140 -4.93 -8.92 10.03
C VAL A 140 -4.70 -10.42 9.98
N ARG A 141 -5.61 -11.19 10.60
CA ARG A 141 -5.48 -12.64 10.64
C ARG A 141 -5.42 -13.25 9.24
N SER A 142 -6.15 -12.67 8.29
CA SER A 142 -6.08 -13.09 6.90
C SER A 142 -4.69 -12.92 6.29
N TYR A 143 -3.96 -11.88 6.66
CA TYR A 143 -2.56 -11.79 6.32
C TYR A 143 -1.80 -12.92 7.08
N ASP A 144 -1.89 -13.07 8.41
CA ASP A 144 -1.14 -14.09 9.20
C ASP A 144 -1.19 -15.49 8.61
N TRP A 145 -2.38 -15.93 8.23
CA TRP A 145 -2.56 -17.22 7.59
C TRP A 145 -1.85 -17.36 6.24
N TRP A 146 -1.82 -16.28 5.47
CA TRP A 146 -1.11 -16.21 4.19
C TRP A 146 0.43 -16.26 4.39
N ARG A 147 1.00 -15.66 5.45
CA ARG A 147 2.45 -15.80 5.84
C ARG A 147 2.85 -17.26 5.92
N MET A 148 2.06 -17.99 6.70
CA MET A 148 2.44 -19.30 7.19
C MET A 148 2.40 -20.37 6.09
N CYS A 149 1.62 -20.15 5.04
CA CYS A 149 1.42 -21.13 3.98
C CYS A 149 2.43 -21.11 2.84
N LEU A 150 3.08 -19.97 2.55
CA LEU A 150 3.88 -19.85 1.34
C LEU A 150 5.36 -20.17 1.50
N GLY A 151 5.89 -20.36 2.72
CA GLY A 151 7.30 -20.73 2.92
C GLY A 151 8.31 -19.83 2.18
N TRP A 152 7.90 -18.60 1.85
CA TRP A 152 8.62 -17.70 0.95
C TRP A 152 9.97 -17.32 1.57
N ARG A 153 11.06 -17.55 0.82
CA ARG A 153 12.41 -17.10 1.16
C ARG A 153 12.73 -15.86 0.32
N HIS A 154 13.03 -14.74 0.97
CA HIS A 154 13.52 -13.53 0.31
C HIS A 154 14.57 -13.82 -0.76
N HIS A 155 14.31 -13.45 -2.01
CA HIS A 155 15.36 -13.24 -3.01
C HIS A 155 15.89 -11.82 -2.84
N ARG A 156 17.05 -11.69 -2.17
CA ARG A 156 17.85 -10.46 -2.23
C ARG A 156 18.44 -10.36 -3.64
N HIS A 157 18.06 -9.35 -4.40
CA HIS A 157 18.79 -8.98 -5.61
C HIS A 157 20.16 -8.38 -5.23
N GLY A 158 21.24 -9.13 -5.49
CA GLY A 158 22.57 -8.62 -5.85
C GLY A 158 23.55 -8.26 -4.73
N ASP A 159 24.63 -9.04 -4.62
CA ASP A 159 25.81 -8.85 -3.77
C ASP A 159 26.68 -7.62 -4.16
N GLY A 160 26.15 -6.40 -3.98
CA GLY A 160 26.93 -5.16 -4.03
C GLY A 160 27.39 -4.77 -2.63
N GLY A 161 28.69 -4.90 -2.33
CA GLY A 161 29.26 -4.56 -1.02
C GLY A 161 28.96 -3.10 -0.61
N PHE A 162 28.58 -2.92 0.66
CA PHE A 162 28.44 -1.60 1.28
C PHE A 162 29.82 -0.98 1.51
N GLU A 163 30.17 0.07 0.75
CA GLU A 163 31.16 1.06 1.17
C GLU A 163 30.46 2.12 2.03
N MET A 164 30.99 2.36 3.23
CA MET A 164 30.57 3.45 4.11
C MET A 164 30.93 4.79 3.45
N VAL A 165 29.93 5.53 2.99
CA VAL A 165 30.11 6.90 2.48
C VAL A 165 29.88 7.88 3.63
N ASP A 166 30.79 8.85 3.78
CA ASP A 166 30.73 9.92 4.79
C ASP A 166 29.49 10.82 4.58
N GLU A 167 28.45 10.61 5.41
CA GLU A 167 27.15 11.29 5.34
C GLU A 167 27.25 12.83 5.50
N ALA A 168 28.37 13.36 5.98
CA ALA A 168 28.58 14.80 6.14
C ALA A 168 28.79 15.57 4.81
N THR A 169 28.99 14.86 3.69
CA THR A 169 29.28 15.46 2.36
C THR A 169 28.25 15.12 1.29
N ARG A 170 27.15 14.46 1.66
CA ARG A 170 26.08 14.09 0.73
C ARG A 170 25.23 15.32 0.37
N VAL A 171 25.05 15.55 -0.93
CA VAL A 171 24.13 16.57 -1.48
C VAL A 171 22.69 16.16 -1.16
N ILE A 172 21.91 17.07 -0.60
CA ILE A 172 20.48 16.91 -0.30
C ILE A 172 19.69 16.81 -1.62
N LYS A 173 18.84 15.79 -1.75
CA LYS A 173 18.00 15.51 -2.91
C LYS A 173 16.52 15.57 -2.56
N GLU A 174 15.67 15.58 -3.60
CA GLU A 174 14.24 15.36 -3.42
C GLU A 174 14.01 14.04 -2.68
N LEU A 175 13.04 14.07 -1.76
CA LEU A 175 12.67 13.02 -0.81
C LEU A 175 13.67 12.79 0.34
N ASP A 176 14.80 13.52 0.41
CA ASP A 176 15.65 13.47 1.60
C ASP A 176 14.96 14.15 2.80
N VAL A 177 15.11 13.54 3.97
CA VAL A 177 14.59 14.08 5.24
C VAL A 177 15.62 15.01 5.87
N VAL A 178 15.19 16.22 6.16
CA VAL A 178 16.04 17.28 6.69
C VAL A 178 15.55 17.81 8.04
N VAL A 179 16.50 18.16 8.90
CA VAL A 179 16.26 18.85 10.16
C VAL A 179 16.38 20.34 9.92
N ILE A 180 15.34 21.09 10.28
CA ILE A 180 15.33 22.55 10.26
C ILE A 180 16.25 23.04 11.38
N THR A 181 17.23 23.87 11.06
CA THR A 181 18.27 24.31 12.02
C THR A 181 17.95 25.66 12.68
N GLN A 182 16.80 26.24 12.38
CA GLN A 182 16.36 27.57 12.84
C GLN A 182 14.84 27.58 13.10
N ASP A 183 14.38 28.45 14.00
CA ASP A 183 12.95 28.60 14.26
C ASP A 183 12.23 29.28 13.08
N VAL A 184 11.01 28.83 12.77
CA VAL A 184 10.12 29.46 11.77
C VAL A 184 8.76 29.76 12.41
N PRO A 185 8.67 30.87 13.19
CA PRO A 185 7.52 31.12 14.06
C PRO A 185 6.19 31.34 13.33
N GLU A 186 6.22 31.87 12.10
CA GLU A 186 5.02 32.08 11.28
C GLU A 186 4.27 30.78 10.93
N HIS A 187 5.00 29.65 10.95
CA HIS A 187 4.47 28.30 10.74
C HIS A 187 4.48 27.48 12.03
N GLY A 188 4.77 28.09 13.17
CA GLY A 188 4.83 27.40 14.47
C GLY A 188 5.92 26.33 14.55
N LEU A 189 6.96 26.42 13.71
CA LEU A 189 8.09 25.49 13.67
C LEU A 189 9.26 26.01 14.51
N ILE A 190 10.01 25.09 15.11
CA ILE A 190 11.20 25.37 15.91
C ILE A 190 12.40 24.59 15.34
N SER A 191 13.61 25.06 15.65
CA SER A 191 14.84 24.34 15.34
C SER A 191 14.79 22.92 15.90
N GLY A 192 15.12 21.95 15.07
CA GLY A 192 15.02 20.53 15.37
C GLY A 192 13.77 19.87 14.77
N ASP A 193 12.77 20.63 14.33
CA ASP A 193 11.66 20.07 13.56
C ASP A 193 12.16 19.50 12.22
N VAL A 194 11.48 18.46 11.76
CA VAL A 194 11.90 17.67 10.62
C VAL A 194 10.92 17.87 9.47
N GLY A 195 11.44 17.97 8.25
CA GLY A 195 10.63 18.03 7.03
C GLY A 195 11.27 17.27 5.88
N THR A 196 10.51 17.04 4.83
CA THR A 196 10.95 16.32 3.63
C THR A 196 11.17 17.30 2.50
N VAL A 197 12.29 17.20 1.81
CA VAL A 197 12.54 18.00 0.60
C VAL A 197 11.64 17.51 -0.52
N VAL A 198 10.66 18.30 -0.94
CA VAL A 198 9.78 17.97 -2.08
C VAL A 198 10.29 18.53 -3.39
N HIS A 199 11.16 19.54 -3.35
CA HIS A 199 11.81 20.10 -4.54
C HIS A 199 13.17 20.71 -4.22
N CYS A 200 14.17 20.52 -5.08
CA CYS A 200 15.47 21.20 -5.01
C CYS A 200 15.54 22.33 -6.03
N TYR A 201 15.80 23.56 -5.58
CA TYR A 201 16.04 24.69 -6.48
C TYR A 201 17.48 24.66 -7.02
N LYS A 202 17.73 25.38 -8.13
CA LYS A 202 19.03 25.35 -8.83
C LYS A 202 20.20 25.67 -7.90
N ASP A 203 21.32 24.99 -8.14
CA ASP A 203 22.59 25.13 -7.44
C ASP A 203 22.55 24.74 -5.93
N ASP A 204 21.52 23.99 -5.51
CA ASP A 204 21.35 23.48 -4.14
C ASP A 204 21.34 24.59 -3.06
N GLU A 205 20.98 25.82 -3.45
CA GLU A 205 20.93 26.97 -2.53
C GLU A 205 19.65 26.98 -1.69
N ALA A 206 18.58 26.34 -2.15
CA ALA A 206 17.30 26.29 -1.43
C ALA A 206 16.51 25.02 -1.75
N TYR A 207 15.68 24.63 -0.80
CA TYR A 207 14.85 23.44 -0.84
C TYR A 207 13.42 23.81 -0.51
N GLU A 208 12.47 23.26 -1.26
CA GLU A 208 11.07 23.24 -0.83
C GLU A 208 10.89 22.08 0.15
N VAL A 209 10.59 22.40 1.39
CA VAL A 209 10.52 21.47 2.51
C VAL A 209 9.10 21.41 3.02
N GLU A 210 8.52 20.22 3.00
CA GLU A 210 7.20 19.94 3.56
C GLU A 210 7.35 19.38 4.98
N VAL A 211 6.69 20.00 5.94
CA VAL A 211 6.64 19.54 7.34
C VAL A 211 5.28 18.91 7.61
N VAL A 212 5.31 17.73 8.23
CA VAL A 212 4.14 16.94 8.59
C VAL A 212 3.90 16.91 10.08
N ALA A 213 2.63 16.95 10.46
CA ALA A 213 2.20 16.50 11.77
C ALA A 213 2.17 14.96 11.82
N ALA A 214 2.13 14.39 13.02
CA ALA A 214 2.11 12.95 13.23
C ALA A 214 0.88 12.23 12.63
N ASN A 215 -0.19 12.98 12.33
CA ASN A 215 -1.38 12.50 11.60
C ASN A 215 -1.26 12.68 10.07
N GLY A 216 -0.06 12.97 9.55
CA GLY A 216 0.19 13.15 8.13
C GLY A 216 -0.38 14.45 7.55
N HIS A 217 -0.87 15.40 8.35
CA HIS A 217 -1.30 16.70 7.81
C HIS A 217 -0.10 17.60 7.49
N THR A 218 -0.14 18.28 6.34
CA THR A 218 0.86 19.31 5.99
C THR A 218 0.75 20.49 6.94
N VAL A 219 1.69 20.56 7.87
CA VAL A 219 1.86 21.70 8.77
C VAL A 219 2.32 22.92 7.99
N ALA A 220 3.32 22.74 7.13
CA ALA A 220 3.87 23.81 6.33
C ALA A 220 4.54 23.25 5.07
N LEU A 221 4.54 24.05 4.01
CA LEU A 221 5.34 23.83 2.80
C LEU A 221 6.14 25.11 2.57
N LEU A 222 7.46 25.04 2.77
CA LEU A 222 8.32 26.22 2.89
C LEU A 222 9.53 26.11 1.99
N THR A 223 9.92 27.21 1.35
CA THR A 223 11.23 27.31 0.73
C THR A 223 12.25 27.71 1.78
N LEU A 224 13.16 26.79 2.11
CA LEU A 224 14.24 27.00 3.08
C LEU A 224 15.59 27.07 2.37
N HIS A 225 16.43 28.03 2.76
CA HIS A 225 17.81 28.10 2.28
C HIS A 225 18.62 26.89 2.78
N SER A 226 19.63 26.46 2.03
CA SER A 226 20.43 25.27 2.36
C SER A 226 21.12 25.36 3.72
N SER A 227 21.43 26.57 4.20
CA SER A 227 21.97 26.79 5.55
C SER A 227 20.96 26.56 6.69
N SER A 228 19.67 26.54 6.38
CA SER A 228 18.59 26.42 7.36
C SER A 228 18.10 24.97 7.51
N VAL A 229 18.74 24.03 6.81
CA VAL A 229 18.41 22.61 6.86
C VAL A 229 19.69 21.78 6.84
N ARG A 230 19.62 20.58 7.40
CA ARG A 230 20.69 19.56 7.28
C ARG A 230 20.07 18.19 7.14
N LEU A 231 20.78 17.23 6.56
CA LEU A 231 20.32 15.84 6.56
C LEU A 231 20.11 15.33 7.99
N LYS A 232 18.96 14.67 8.21
CA LYS A 232 18.72 13.90 9.42
C LYS A 232 19.69 12.72 9.47
N GLN A 233 20.33 12.51 10.62
CA GLN A 233 21.25 11.39 10.80
C GLN A 233 20.50 10.16 11.32
N GLY A 234 20.98 8.95 11.00
CA GLY A 234 20.31 7.70 11.37
C GLY A 234 20.22 7.40 12.88
N TRP A 235 21.00 8.10 13.71
CA TRP A 235 21.01 7.94 15.18
C TRP A 235 20.21 9.00 15.93
N GLU A 236 19.64 9.99 15.24
CA GLU A 236 18.91 11.09 15.88
C GLU A 236 17.47 10.67 16.22
N ILE A 237 17.07 10.90 17.47
CA ILE A 237 15.72 10.60 17.96
C ILE A 237 14.79 11.76 17.56
N SER A 238 13.78 11.50 16.73
CA SER A 238 12.73 12.47 16.41
C SER A 238 11.88 12.75 17.65
N HIS A 239 11.77 14.02 18.05
CA HIS A 239 10.98 14.44 19.20
C HIS A 239 9.55 14.86 18.78
N VAL A 240 8.53 14.29 19.42
CA VAL A 240 7.12 14.61 19.16
C VAL A 240 6.66 15.76 20.06
N ARG A 241 6.00 16.77 19.48
CA ARG A 241 5.39 17.90 20.19
C ARG A 241 4.04 18.28 19.59
N GLU A 242 3.16 18.90 20.38
CA GLU A 242 1.90 19.44 19.86
C GLU A 242 2.17 20.56 18.84
N HIS A 243 1.50 20.48 17.70
CA HIS A 243 1.48 21.48 16.65
C HIS A 243 0.04 22.02 16.52
N GLY A 244 -0.13 23.33 16.30
CA GLY A 244 -1.46 23.97 16.22
C GLY A 244 -2.38 23.36 15.15
N PRO A 245 -3.67 23.73 15.08
CA PRO A 245 -4.67 22.97 14.34
C PRO A 245 -4.46 23.05 12.81
N VAL A 246 -4.40 21.90 12.12
CA VAL A 246 -4.25 21.77 10.65
C VAL A 246 -5.20 20.72 10.06
N LEU A 247 -5.71 21.02 8.85
CA LEU A 247 -6.83 20.44 8.08
C LEU A 247 -6.57 19.05 7.45
N GLU A 248 -7.66 18.29 7.25
CA GLU A 248 -7.69 16.85 7.60
C GLU A 248 -8.23 15.91 6.51
N GLY A 249 -7.38 15.24 5.70
CA GLY A 249 -7.85 14.01 5.02
C GLY A 249 -7.37 13.69 3.60
N ALA A 250 -6.53 14.49 2.94
CA ALA A 250 -6.06 14.16 1.57
C ALA A 250 -4.68 13.48 1.50
N ARG A 251 -3.86 13.63 2.55
CA ARG A 251 -2.43 13.24 2.58
C ARG A 251 -2.18 11.83 3.13
N GLU A 252 -3.00 11.42 4.10
CA GLU A 252 -2.98 10.12 4.79
C GLU A 252 -3.08 8.89 3.85
N ASN A 253 -3.71 9.00 2.68
CA ASN A 253 -3.91 7.84 1.79
C ASN A 253 -2.69 7.42 0.97
N ARG A 254 -1.68 8.30 0.80
CA ARG A 254 -0.53 8.04 -0.07
C ARG A 254 0.67 7.50 0.71
N GLU A 255 0.94 8.07 1.88
CA GLU A 255 2.02 7.65 2.81
C GLU A 255 1.81 6.21 3.32
N LEU A 256 0.56 5.77 3.43
CA LEU A 256 0.25 4.40 3.87
C LEU A 256 0.49 3.33 2.80
N ALA A 257 0.39 3.68 1.51
CA ALA A 257 0.65 2.76 0.41
C ALA A 257 2.16 2.60 0.16
N ASP A 258 2.93 3.66 0.42
CA ASP A 258 4.38 3.70 0.21
C ASP A 258 5.16 3.00 1.34
N ALA A 259 4.70 3.09 2.60
CA ALA A 259 5.34 2.44 3.77
C ALA A 259 5.34 0.89 3.75
N TYR A 260 4.65 0.28 2.78
CA TYR A 260 4.53 -1.18 2.62
C TYR A 260 4.75 -1.63 1.17
N ALA A 261 5.18 -0.71 0.32
CA ALA A 261 5.50 -1.00 -1.06
C ALA A 261 6.77 -1.85 -1.11
N THR A 262 6.68 -3.00 -1.78
CA THR A 262 7.86 -3.75 -2.22
C THR A 262 7.91 -3.74 -3.74
N ASN A 263 9.08 -3.98 -4.34
CA ASN A 263 9.23 -4.02 -5.79
C ASN A 263 8.43 -5.15 -6.47
N ASP A 264 7.93 -6.13 -5.71
CA ASP A 264 7.29 -7.35 -6.23
C ASP A 264 5.88 -7.61 -5.63
N LEU A 265 5.30 -6.67 -4.87
CA LEU A 265 4.00 -6.85 -4.21
C LEU A 265 3.26 -5.52 -3.99
N GLY A 266 2.14 -5.31 -4.70
CA GLY A 266 1.27 -4.13 -4.55
C GLY A 266 0.09 -4.36 -3.61
N ILE A 267 0.13 -3.84 -2.38
CA ILE A 267 -0.95 -4.03 -1.39
C ILE A 267 -1.97 -2.89 -1.53
N VAL A 268 -3.22 -3.23 -1.88
CA VAL A 268 -4.34 -2.28 -1.90
C VAL A 268 -5.35 -2.69 -0.84
N THR A 269 -5.63 -1.84 0.15
CA THR A 269 -6.61 -2.15 1.21
C THR A 269 -7.75 -1.14 1.15
N ILE A 270 -9.00 -1.64 1.13
CA ILE A 270 -10.20 -0.79 1.24
C ILE A 270 -10.70 -0.87 2.68
N CYS A 271 -10.56 0.23 3.44
CA CYS A 271 -10.86 0.34 4.87
C CYS A 271 -11.88 1.46 5.14
N TYR A 272 -12.63 1.37 6.25
CA TYR A 272 -13.63 2.37 6.64
C TYR A 272 -13.02 3.70 7.07
N ASP A 273 -11.93 3.63 7.82
CA ASP A 273 -11.20 4.78 8.32
C ASP A 273 -9.69 4.59 8.20
N PHE A 274 -8.94 5.62 8.59
CA PHE A 274 -7.48 5.65 8.48
C PHE A 274 -6.79 4.71 9.47
N ALA A 275 -7.32 4.57 10.69
CA ALA A 275 -6.76 3.69 11.71
C ALA A 275 -6.84 2.21 11.31
N ASP A 276 -7.98 1.80 10.73
CA ASP A 276 -8.17 0.46 10.16
C ASP A 276 -7.25 0.21 8.96
N ARG A 277 -6.88 1.29 8.25
CA ARG A 277 -5.96 1.22 7.12
C ARG A 277 -4.52 1.04 7.60
N VAL A 278 -4.00 1.88 8.49
CA VAL A 278 -2.63 1.80 9.06
C VAL A 278 -2.35 0.40 9.56
N ARG A 279 -3.27 -0.10 10.36
CA ARG A 279 -3.16 -1.36 11.05
C ARG A 279 -3.23 -2.52 10.03
N SER A 280 -3.96 -2.35 8.91
CA SER A 280 -4.01 -3.36 7.82
C SER A 280 -2.66 -3.58 7.21
N TYR A 281 -1.95 -2.49 7.00
CA TYR A 281 -0.66 -2.54 6.39
C TYR A 281 0.40 -3.05 7.36
N GLU A 282 0.40 -2.59 8.62
CA GLU A 282 1.30 -3.08 9.69
C GLU A 282 1.31 -4.59 9.79
N LEU A 283 0.15 -5.20 9.59
CA LEU A 283 0.05 -6.63 9.69
C LEU A 283 0.26 -7.37 8.35
N VAL A 284 0.06 -6.74 7.19
CA VAL A 284 0.66 -7.30 5.97
C VAL A 284 2.18 -7.38 6.11
N ALA A 285 2.80 -6.38 6.73
CA ALA A 285 4.23 -6.41 6.99
C ALA A 285 4.62 -7.56 7.92
N ASP A 286 3.96 -7.62 9.09
CA ASP A 286 4.14 -8.68 10.09
C ASP A 286 3.82 -10.08 9.55
N VAL A 287 3.23 -10.17 8.37
CA VAL A 287 2.88 -11.41 7.69
C VAL A 287 3.88 -11.77 6.62
N PHE A 288 4.37 -10.84 5.83
CA PHE A 288 5.38 -11.22 4.85
C PHE A 288 6.77 -11.33 5.46
N GLY A 289 6.87 -11.21 6.80
CA GLY A 289 8.16 -11.01 7.46
C GLY A 289 8.86 -9.79 6.94
N MET A 290 8.07 -8.86 6.41
CA MET A 290 8.51 -7.53 6.12
C MET A 290 8.47 -6.86 7.47
N ASP A 291 9.62 -6.48 7.99
CA ASP A 291 9.56 -5.43 8.98
C ASP A 291 8.92 -4.23 8.27
N LYS A 292 7.99 -3.54 8.96
CA LYS A 292 7.67 -2.16 8.58
C LYS A 292 9.04 -1.54 8.32
N GLN A 293 9.28 -0.98 7.13
CA GLN A 293 10.52 -0.25 6.97
C GLN A 293 10.40 0.83 8.02
N ASP A 294 11.17 0.65 9.10
CA ASP A 294 11.26 1.60 10.17
C ASP A 294 11.91 2.81 9.50
N ASP A 295 11.06 3.72 9.02
CA ASP A 295 11.43 5.09 8.75
C ASP A 295 11.83 5.79 10.07
#